data_AF-A0A2E8SU76-F1
#
_entry.id   AF-A0A2E8SU76-F1
#
_cell.length_a   1.000
_cell.length_b   1.000
_cell.length_c   1.000
_cell.angle_alpha   90.00
_cell.angle_beta   90.00
_cell.angle_gamma   90.00
#
_symmetry.space_group_name_H-M   'P 1'
#
loop_
_entity.id
_entity.type
_entity.pdbx_description
1 polymer ?
#
loop_
_entity_poly.entity_id
_entity_poly.type
_entity_poly.pdbx_seq_one_letter_code
_entity_poly.pdbx_strand_id
1 'polypeptide(L)'
;MYPQITIIANGLEGQDLELFIDGLDTTQPRNVELNALFSTQENLTVPRVSVDMHYDAGVRLKSAHAILIDHQAKTRVEALVVGIPQSTDVSAVIGDILILDLVVPEAYRTNGHSADSLMLKQLRYIDGFWWPSTAFMRDLPGEMHLATEPDTRFDIREETSFQGMRTLDYSSNTDDMDLYLEASGRAIDAKGDVLMLAENLPTRFVLSLTDDFGMRVDSSGKGVERVYVRQTDVPATPGVTIERVEVVGQNLKGATIHIYTGPGEFPLIVIDDITDGRLVASAQAFVEPGLVYPIFGDMKLEGRAVLLDAQFTGIVPTASSIGVNGIVTDLSLIGSLTGEFVETRHIMVVEPISTIIASGLAMIFG
;
A
#
# COMPACT_ATOMS: atom_id res chain seq x y z
N MET A 1 -33.25 18.94 -4.66
CA MET A 1 -32.96 17.52 -4.99
C MET A 1 -32.45 17.55 -6.41
N TYR A 2 -31.18 17.21 -6.64
CA TYR A 2 -30.68 17.12 -8.01
C TYR A 2 -31.25 15.86 -8.65
N PRO A 3 -31.55 15.88 -9.96
CA PRO A 3 -31.97 14.70 -10.70
C PRO A 3 -30.87 13.65 -10.72
N GLN A 4 -31.30 12.39 -10.58
CA GLN A 4 -30.46 11.19 -10.57
C GLN A 4 -30.76 10.36 -11.83
N ILE A 5 -29.71 9.81 -12.43
CA ILE A 5 -29.81 8.77 -13.46
C ILE A 5 -29.37 7.44 -12.88
N THR A 6 -30.05 6.37 -13.26
CA THR A 6 -29.71 5.00 -12.91
C THR A 6 -29.74 4.13 -14.15
N ILE A 7 -28.66 3.39 -14.38
CA ILE A 7 -28.52 2.40 -15.45
C ILE A 7 -28.31 1.06 -14.78
N ILE A 8 -29.14 0.08 -15.14
CA ILE A 8 -29.06 -1.29 -14.64
C ILE A 8 -29.10 -2.22 -15.84
N ALA A 9 -28.09 -3.05 -15.97
CA ALA A 9 -28.03 -4.12 -16.95
C ALA A 9 -27.69 -5.43 -16.24
N ASN A 10 -28.51 -6.46 -16.44
CA ASN A 10 -28.33 -7.75 -15.78
C ASN A 10 -28.07 -8.84 -16.81
N GLY A 11 -27.07 -9.69 -16.57
CA GLY A 11 -26.72 -10.85 -17.39
C GLY A 11 -26.12 -10.54 -18.76
N LEU A 12 -25.61 -9.32 -19.00
CA LEU A 12 -24.90 -9.00 -20.24
C LEU A 12 -23.56 -9.75 -20.25
N GLU A 13 -23.41 -10.72 -21.14
CA GLU A 13 -22.23 -11.60 -21.21
C GLU A 13 -21.90 -12.35 -19.90
N GLY A 14 -22.89 -12.50 -19.01
CA GLY A 14 -22.68 -13.07 -17.68
C GLY A 14 -22.22 -12.06 -16.62
N GLN A 15 -22.35 -10.77 -16.91
CA GLN A 15 -22.05 -9.66 -16.00
C GLN A 15 -23.31 -8.85 -15.68
N ASP A 16 -23.38 -8.32 -14.45
CA ASP A 16 -24.36 -7.33 -14.02
C ASP A 16 -23.67 -5.98 -13.81
N LEU A 17 -24.26 -4.91 -14.31
CA LEU A 17 -23.80 -3.53 -14.18
C LEU A 17 -24.89 -2.67 -13.55
N GLU A 18 -24.55 -1.98 -12.48
CA GLU A 18 -25.36 -0.91 -11.89
C GLU A 18 -24.54 0.39 -11.89
N LEU A 19 -25.11 1.48 -12.39
CA LEU A 19 -24.50 2.79 -12.40
C LEU A 19 -25.52 3.84 -11.95
N PHE A 20 -25.15 4.58 -10.92
CA PHE A 20 -25.92 5.69 -10.35
C PHE A 20 -25.13 6.99 -10.55
N ILE A 21 -25.76 8.02 -11.10
CA ILE A 21 -25.16 9.33 -11.31
C ILE A 21 -26.06 10.39 -10.67
N ASP A 22 -25.49 11.24 -9.81
CA ASP A 22 -26.15 12.35 -9.12
C ASP A 22 -25.51 13.69 -9.50
N GLY A 23 -26.30 14.76 -9.46
CA GLY A 23 -25.84 16.14 -9.69
C GLY A 23 -26.03 16.65 -11.12
N LEU A 24 -26.88 16.02 -11.91
CA LEU A 24 -27.24 16.57 -13.23
C LEU A 24 -28.00 17.88 -13.09
N ASP A 25 -27.80 18.81 -14.02
CA ASP A 25 -28.51 20.09 -14.08
C ASP A 25 -29.58 20.04 -15.17
N THR A 26 -30.86 20.01 -14.78
CA THR A 26 -32.01 20.02 -15.71
C THR A 26 -32.61 21.41 -15.92
N THR A 27 -31.97 22.47 -15.41
CA THR A 27 -32.49 23.83 -15.57
C THR A 27 -32.27 24.40 -16.98
N GLN A 28 -31.26 23.88 -17.71
CA GLN A 28 -30.95 24.25 -19.08
C GLN A 28 -30.66 23.00 -19.91
N PRO A 29 -30.92 23.02 -21.24
CA PRO A 29 -30.50 21.94 -22.13
C PRO A 29 -28.97 21.84 -22.12
N ARG A 30 -28.44 20.66 -21.84
CA ARG A 30 -27.01 20.36 -21.89
C ARG A 30 -26.78 19.07 -22.66
N ASN A 31 -25.71 19.03 -23.42
CA ASN A 31 -25.23 17.79 -24.04
C ASN A 31 -24.44 17.02 -22.99
N VAL A 32 -24.66 15.70 -22.95
CA VAL A 32 -23.91 14.77 -22.12
C VAL A 32 -23.32 13.72 -23.05
N GLU A 33 -22.01 13.54 -22.98
CA GLU A 33 -21.27 12.55 -23.73
C GLU A 33 -20.52 11.63 -22.77
N LEU A 34 -20.62 10.33 -23.03
CA LEU A 34 -19.90 9.29 -22.30
C LEU A 34 -19.45 8.24 -23.30
N ASN A 35 -18.14 8.07 -23.41
CA ASN A 35 -17.53 7.00 -24.18
C ASN A 35 -16.70 6.16 -23.19
N ALA A 36 -17.12 4.94 -22.93
CA ALA A 36 -16.43 4.04 -22.01
C ALA A 36 -16.24 2.67 -22.67
N LEU A 37 -15.03 2.14 -22.59
CA LEU A 37 -14.67 0.79 -22.99
C LEU A 37 -14.33 -0.01 -21.73
N PHE A 38 -15.07 -1.08 -21.51
CA PHE A 38 -14.81 -2.04 -20.44
C PHE A 38 -14.18 -3.28 -21.06
N SER A 39 -13.14 -3.81 -20.42
CA SER A 39 -12.55 -5.09 -20.83
C SER A 39 -12.17 -5.92 -19.60
N THR A 40 -12.25 -7.23 -19.76
CA THR A 40 -11.90 -8.19 -18.70
C THR A 40 -10.85 -9.14 -19.22
N GLN A 41 -9.76 -9.29 -18.47
CA GLN A 41 -8.71 -10.25 -18.75
C GLN A 41 -8.82 -11.42 -17.77
N GLU A 42 -9.40 -12.53 -18.24
CA GLU A 42 -9.70 -13.71 -17.41
C GLU A 42 -8.62 -14.79 -17.45
N ASN A 43 -7.62 -14.68 -18.33
CA ASN A 43 -6.57 -15.69 -18.48
C ASN A 43 -5.48 -15.66 -17.39
N LEU A 44 -5.71 -14.90 -16.33
CA LEU A 44 -4.81 -14.69 -15.19
C LEU A 44 -5.36 -15.40 -13.94
N THR A 45 -4.50 -15.66 -12.96
CA THR A 45 -4.95 -16.18 -11.65
C THR A 45 -5.95 -15.23 -11.01
N VAL A 46 -5.67 -13.93 -11.08
CA VAL A 46 -6.58 -12.85 -10.68
C VAL A 46 -7.07 -12.14 -11.94
N PRO A 47 -8.38 -12.18 -12.24
CA PRO A 47 -8.94 -11.44 -13.35
C PRO A 47 -8.68 -9.94 -13.20
N ARG A 48 -8.36 -9.27 -14.31
CA ARG A 48 -8.23 -7.81 -14.34
C ARG A 48 -9.44 -7.21 -15.06
N VAL A 49 -10.00 -6.16 -14.49
CA VAL A 49 -11.02 -5.33 -15.13
C VAL A 49 -10.37 -4.01 -15.49
N SER A 50 -10.43 -3.66 -16.76
CA SER A 50 -9.92 -2.39 -17.27
C SER A 50 -11.06 -1.52 -17.79
N VAL A 51 -10.96 -0.23 -17.53
CA VAL A 51 -11.88 0.80 -18.00
C VAL A 51 -11.07 1.91 -18.63
N ASP A 52 -11.36 2.20 -19.89
CA ASP A 52 -10.90 3.41 -20.56
C ASP A 52 -12.12 4.28 -20.86
N MET A 53 -12.19 5.46 -20.25
CA MET A 53 -13.36 6.31 -20.35
C MET A 53 -13.01 7.78 -20.60
N HIS A 54 -13.80 8.39 -21.47
CA HIS A 54 -13.90 9.82 -21.65
C HIS A 54 -15.35 10.23 -21.38
N TYR A 55 -15.55 11.32 -20.64
CA TYR A 55 -16.88 11.92 -20.54
C TYR A 55 -16.87 13.45 -20.54
N ASP A 56 -17.98 14.03 -20.96
CA ASP A 56 -18.37 15.41 -20.71
C ASP A 56 -19.84 15.43 -20.26
N ALA A 57 -20.05 15.73 -18.98
CA ALA A 57 -21.38 15.78 -18.38
C ALA A 57 -22.06 17.15 -18.58
N GLY A 58 -21.38 18.12 -19.19
CA GLY A 58 -21.83 19.51 -19.36
C GLY A 58 -21.90 20.33 -18.07
N VAL A 59 -21.77 19.68 -16.91
CA VAL A 59 -21.68 20.24 -15.55
C VAL A 59 -20.84 19.35 -14.66
N ARG A 60 -20.31 19.89 -13.56
CA ARG A 60 -19.77 19.07 -12.48
C ARG A 60 -20.90 18.23 -11.88
N LEU A 61 -20.64 16.93 -11.70
CA LEU A 61 -21.57 16.00 -11.10
C LEU A 61 -21.26 15.89 -9.60
N LYS A 62 -22.29 15.56 -8.82
CA LYS A 62 -22.15 15.46 -7.36
C LYS A 62 -21.47 14.17 -6.97
N SER A 63 -21.90 13.05 -7.56
CA SER A 63 -21.30 11.74 -7.31
C SER A 63 -21.72 10.74 -8.37
N ALA A 64 -20.94 9.68 -8.53
CA ALA A 64 -21.29 8.51 -9.32
C ALA A 64 -20.87 7.25 -8.57
N HIS A 65 -21.70 6.23 -8.64
CA HIS A 65 -21.47 4.93 -8.03
C HIS A 65 -21.72 3.84 -9.06
N ALA A 66 -20.71 3.02 -9.32
CA ALA A 66 -20.77 1.92 -10.27
C ALA A 66 -20.48 0.61 -9.55
N ILE A 67 -21.23 -0.43 -9.88
CA ILE A 67 -21.02 -1.81 -9.44
C ILE A 67 -21.03 -2.68 -10.70
N LEU A 68 -19.97 -3.45 -10.89
CA LEU A 68 -19.87 -4.50 -11.90
C LEU A 68 -19.70 -5.84 -11.19
N ILE A 69 -20.56 -6.81 -11.50
CA ILE A 69 -20.48 -8.18 -10.97
C ILE A 69 -20.25 -9.10 -12.15
N ASP A 70 -19.17 -9.87 -12.10
CA ASP A 70 -18.88 -10.91 -13.08
C ASP A 70 -19.16 -12.28 -12.46
N HIS A 71 -20.16 -12.99 -13.00
CA HIS A 71 -20.56 -14.30 -12.50
C HIS A 71 -19.62 -15.43 -12.96
N GLN A 72 -18.87 -15.23 -14.04
CA GLN A 72 -17.92 -16.22 -14.57
C GLN A 72 -16.59 -16.13 -13.83
N ALA A 73 -16.03 -14.92 -13.79
CA ALA A 73 -14.80 -14.60 -13.07
C ALA A 73 -14.98 -14.61 -11.54
N LYS A 74 -16.23 -14.59 -11.07
CA LYS A 74 -16.63 -14.50 -9.65
C LYS A 74 -15.97 -13.31 -8.95
N THR A 75 -16.04 -12.17 -9.60
CA THR A 75 -15.52 -10.90 -9.11
C THR A 75 -16.64 -9.88 -8.98
N ARG A 76 -16.47 -8.94 -8.06
CA ARG A 76 -17.30 -7.74 -7.96
C ARG A 76 -16.38 -6.54 -7.85
N VAL A 77 -16.53 -5.59 -8.75
CA VAL A 77 -15.81 -4.32 -8.76
C VAL A 77 -16.82 -3.21 -8.46
N GLU A 78 -16.42 -2.27 -7.61
CA GLU A 78 -17.24 -1.18 -7.15
C GLU A 78 -16.41 0.10 -7.14
N ALA A 79 -16.96 1.16 -7.72
CA ALA A 79 -16.32 2.47 -7.79
C ALA A 79 -17.29 3.55 -7.32
N LEU A 80 -16.85 4.41 -6.40
CA LEU A 80 -17.62 5.56 -5.93
C LEU A 80 -16.75 6.81 -6.05
N VAL A 81 -17.23 7.82 -6.78
CA VAL A 81 -16.57 9.11 -6.93
C VAL A 81 -17.49 10.21 -6.42
N VAL A 82 -16.92 11.18 -5.70
CA VAL A 82 -17.62 12.36 -5.19
C VAL A 82 -16.93 13.62 -5.71
N GLY A 83 -17.73 14.63 -6.08
CA GLY A 83 -17.21 15.91 -6.58
C GLY A 83 -16.66 15.81 -8.01
N ILE A 84 -17.31 15.04 -8.86
CA ILE A 84 -16.86 14.68 -10.21
C ILE A 84 -16.71 15.93 -11.11
N PRO A 85 -15.58 16.11 -11.80
CA PRO A 85 -15.37 17.25 -12.71
C PRO A 85 -16.30 17.16 -13.91
N GLN A 86 -16.50 18.29 -14.61
CA GLN A 86 -17.40 18.32 -15.77
C GLN A 86 -16.97 17.36 -16.89
N SER A 87 -15.66 17.29 -17.14
CA SER A 87 -15.09 16.42 -18.16
C SER A 87 -13.75 15.88 -17.69
N THR A 88 -13.44 14.64 -18.06
CA THR A 88 -12.18 13.97 -17.74
C THR A 88 -11.93 12.81 -18.70
N ASP A 89 -10.67 12.45 -18.81
CA ASP A 89 -10.20 11.15 -19.28
C ASP A 89 -9.74 10.34 -18.07
N VAL A 90 -10.17 9.08 -17.99
CA VAL A 90 -9.77 8.12 -16.96
C VAL A 90 -9.41 6.80 -17.63
N SER A 91 -8.26 6.25 -17.25
CA SER A 91 -7.93 4.85 -17.49
C SER A 91 -7.71 4.18 -16.15
N ALA A 92 -8.32 3.02 -15.93
CA ALA A 92 -8.15 2.27 -14.69
C ALA A 92 -8.06 0.77 -14.97
N VAL A 93 -7.15 0.09 -14.28
CA VAL A 93 -7.04 -1.37 -14.25
C VAL A 93 -7.11 -1.82 -12.81
N ILE A 94 -8.01 -2.76 -12.50
CA ILE A 94 -8.23 -3.27 -11.15
C ILE A 94 -8.17 -4.80 -11.19
N GLY A 95 -7.32 -5.40 -10.36
CA GLY A 95 -7.09 -6.84 -10.30
C GLY A 95 -6.03 -7.21 -9.25
N ASP A 96 -5.08 -8.06 -9.64
CA ASP A 96 -3.78 -8.21 -8.97
C ASP A 96 -2.90 -6.97 -9.09
N ILE A 97 -3.23 -6.05 -9.99
CA ILE A 97 -2.63 -4.72 -10.09
C ILE A 97 -3.70 -3.66 -9.91
N LEU A 98 -3.30 -2.47 -9.50
CA LEU A 98 -4.11 -1.27 -9.58
C LEU A 98 -3.33 -0.23 -10.37
N ILE A 99 -3.86 0.17 -11.52
CA ILE A 99 -3.37 1.30 -12.31
C ILE A 99 -4.52 2.29 -12.42
N LEU A 100 -4.24 3.57 -12.19
CA LEU A 100 -5.18 4.66 -12.35
C LEU A 100 -4.46 5.86 -12.97
N ASP A 101 -4.90 6.21 -14.17
CA ASP A 101 -4.53 7.43 -14.87
C ASP A 101 -5.73 8.35 -14.95
N LEU A 102 -5.54 9.60 -14.57
CA LEU A 102 -6.60 10.62 -14.55
C LEU A 102 -6.08 11.90 -15.17
N VAL A 103 -6.82 12.44 -16.13
CA VAL A 103 -6.51 13.73 -16.75
C VAL A 103 -7.81 14.54 -16.89
N VAL A 104 -7.89 15.62 -16.13
CA VAL A 104 -8.98 16.61 -16.17
C VAL A 104 -8.47 17.87 -16.86
N PRO A 105 -9.15 18.46 -17.85
CA PRO A 105 -8.74 19.76 -18.41
C PRO A 105 -8.67 20.86 -17.34
N GLU A 106 -7.68 21.76 -17.41
CA GLU A 106 -7.48 22.83 -16.39
C GLU A 106 -8.73 23.66 -16.10
N ALA A 107 -9.55 23.94 -17.12
CA ALA A 107 -10.80 24.69 -16.99
C ALA A 107 -11.85 24.02 -16.09
N TYR A 108 -11.73 22.71 -15.86
CA TYR A 108 -12.63 21.91 -15.03
C TYR A 108 -12.01 21.47 -13.70
N ARG A 109 -10.77 21.89 -13.41
CA ARG A 109 -10.11 21.66 -12.12
C ARG A 109 -10.55 22.69 -11.09
N THR A 110 -10.56 22.31 -9.82
CA THR A 110 -10.74 23.24 -8.69
C THR A 110 -9.45 23.28 -7.91
N ASN A 111 -8.75 24.42 -7.91
CA ASN A 111 -7.43 24.56 -7.27
C ASN A 111 -6.40 23.48 -7.67
N GLY A 112 -6.46 23.00 -8.90
CA GLY A 112 -5.58 21.92 -9.39
C GLY A 112 -6.14 20.51 -9.21
N HIS A 113 -7.23 20.32 -8.47
CA HIS A 113 -7.87 19.03 -8.20
C HIS A 113 -8.99 18.67 -9.17
N SER A 114 -9.24 17.37 -9.31
CA SER A 114 -10.31 16.78 -10.13
C SER A 114 -11.59 16.57 -9.31
N ALA A 115 -11.50 15.73 -8.28
CA ALA A 115 -12.60 15.18 -7.49
C ALA A 115 -12.27 15.17 -6.00
N ASP A 116 -13.31 15.18 -5.16
CA ASP A 116 -13.15 15.25 -3.70
C ASP A 116 -12.67 13.91 -3.14
N SER A 117 -13.21 12.80 -3.65
CA SER A 117 -12.79 11.45 -3.25
C SER A 117 -13.14 10.39 -4.29
N LEU A 118 -12.36 9.32 -4.29
CA LEU A 118 -12.55 8.11 -5.10
C LEU A 118 -12.36 6.88 -4.21
N MET A 119 -13.34 6.00 -4.20
CA MET A 119 -13.22 4.65 -3.66
C MET A 119 -13.26 3.66 -4.81
N LEU A 120 -12.30 2.75 -4.84
CA LEU A 120 -12.31 1.57 -5.70
C LEU A 120 -12.29 0.35 -4.80
N LYS A 121 -13.13 -0.63 -5.07
CA LYS A 121 -13.20 -1.85 -4.30
C LYS A 121 -13.39 -3.05 -5.22
N GLN A 122 -12.57 -4.06 -5.02
CA GLN A 122 -12.71 -5.36 -5.65
C GLN A 122 -12.99 -6.41 -4.57
N LEU A 123 -13.89 -7.34 -4.89
CA LEU A 123 -14.14 -8.57 -4.15
C LEU A 123 -13.89 -9.74 -5.08
N ARG A 124 -13.07 -10.71 -4.63
CA ARG A 124 -12.81 -11.96 -5.36
C ARG A 124 -13.36 -13.14 -4.57
N TYR A 125 -14.12 -14.02 -5.21
CA TYR A 125 -14.67 -15.19 -4.55
C TYR A 125 -13.74 -16.40 -4.69
N ILE A 126 -13.17 -16.87 -3.57
CA ILE A 126 -12.23 -17.98 -3.52
C ILE A 126 -12.58 -18.85 -2.30
N ASP A 127 -12.59 -20.17 -2.50
CA ASP A 127 -12.81 -21.17 -1.43
C ASP A 127 -14.04 -20.92 -0.55
N GLY A 128 -15.10 -20.38 -1.14
CA GLY A 128 -16.35 -20.12 -0.43
C GLY A 128 -16.49 -18.72 0.17
N PHE A 129 -15.44 -17.90 0.12
CA PHE A 129 -15.37 -16.58 0.76
C PHE A 129 -15.08 -15.46 -0.23
N TRP A 130 -15.58 -14.26 0.07
CA TRP A 130 -15.26 -13.03 -0.66
C TRP A 130 -14.09 -12.31 -0.01
N TRP A 131 -13.00 -12.16 -0.75
CA TRP A 131 -11.78 -11.49 -0.29
C TRP A 131 -11.70 -10.08 -0.87
N PRO A 132 -11.53 -9.03 -0.03
CA PRO A 132 -11.53 -7.64 -0.48
C PRO A 132 -10.15 -7.12 -0.87
N SER A 133 -10.16 -6.17 -1.80
CA SER A 133 -9.11 -5.19 -2.08
C SER A 133 -9.78 -3.83 -2.24
N THR A 134 -9.34 -2.81 -1.52
CA THR A 134 -9.96 -1.50 -1.45
C THR A 134 -8.90 -0.42 -1.58
N ALA A 135 -9.14 0.55 -2.45
CA ALA A 135 -8.42 1.80 -2.53
C ALA A 135 -9.37 2.95 -2.22
N PHE A 136 -8.92 3.89 -1.41
CA PHE A 136 -9.63 5.13 -1.16
C PHE A 136 -8.66 6.30 -1.26
N MET A 137 -9.06 7.32 -2.00
CA MET A 137 -8.27 8.52 -2.23
C MET A 137 -9.12 9.74 -1.90
N ARG A 138 -8.50 10.76 -1.30
CA ARG A 138 -9.11 12.07 -1.05
C ARG A 138 -8.27 13.15 -1.72
N ASP A 139 -8.94 14.23 -2.12
CA ASP A 139 -8.31 15.41 -2.73
C ASP A 139 -7.61 15.05 -4.06
N LEU A 140 -8.32 14.35 -4.95
CA LEU A 140 -7.72 13.78 -6.16
C LEU A 140 -7.10 14.87 -7.05
N PRO A 141 -5.85 14.69 -7.51
CA PRO A 141 -5.20 15.61 -8.43
C PRO A 141 -5.95 15.73 -9.77
N GLY A 142 -5.77 16.84 -10.46
CA GLY A 142 -6.30 17.06 -11.81
C GLY A 142 -5.55 16.27 -12.89
N GLU A 143 -4.30 15.91 -12.64
CA GLU A 143 -3.49 14.98 -13.41
C GLU A 143 -2.82 14.02 -12.42
N MET A 144 -3.04 12.72 -12.60
CA MET A 144 -2.40 11.70 -11.76
C MET A 144 -2.06 10.44 -12.54
N HIS A 145 -0.98 9.81 -12.13
CA HIS A 145 -0.67 8.41 -12.40
C HIS A 145 -0.46 7.71 -11.07
N LEU A 146 -1.11 6.57 -10.87
CA LEU A 146 -0.95 5.70 -9.71
C LEU A 146 -0.87 4.26 -10.20
N ALA A 147 0.23 3.58 -9.93
CA ALA A 147 0.39 2.17 -10.19
C ALA A 147 0.85 1.43 -8.94
N THR A 148 0.20 0.32 -8.60
CA THR A 148 0.67 -0.63 -7.61
C THR A 148 0.58 -2.05 -8.15
N GLU A 149 1.73 -2.70 -8.19
CA GLU A 149 1.92 -3.99 -8.82
C GLU A 149 2.83 -4.86 -7.95
N PRO A 150 2.71 -6.19 -7.99
CA PRO A 150 3.71 -7.06 -7.37
C PRO A 150 5.03 -6.97 -8.13
N ASP A 151 6.15 -6.85 -7.42
CA ASP A 151 7.47 -7.01 -8.03
C ASP A 151 7.68 -8.49 -8.42
N THR A 152 7.96 -8.74 -9.70
CA THR A 152 8.09 -10.09 -10.24
C THR A 152 9.53 -10.57 -10.34
N ARG A 153 10.50 -9.78 -9.84
CA ARG A 153 11.90 -10.20 -9.77
C ARG A 153 12.06 -11.17 -8.62
N PHE A 154 12.68 -12.31 -8.93
CA PHE A 154 12.99 -13.35 -7.95
C PHE A 154 14.42 -13.83 -8.16
N ASP A 155 15.17 -13.94 -7.06
CA ASP A 155 16.46 -14.63 -7.03
C ASP A 155 16.53 -15.50 -5.77
N ILE A 156 16.63 -16.81 -5.97
CA ILE A 156 16.71 -17.80 -4.89
C ILE A 156 17.99 -17.70 -4.06
N ARG A 157 18.98 -16.92 -4.52
CA ARG A 157 20.26 -16.70 -3.84
C ARG A 157 20.23 -15.47 -2.94
N GLU A 158 19.21 -14.62 -3.08
CA GLU A 158 19.05 -13.37 -2.33
C GLU A 158 17.95 -13.49 -1.28
N GLU A 159 17.83 -12.47 -0.42
CA GLU A 159 16.81 -12.43 0.62
C GLU A 159 15.39 -12.47 0.00
N THR A 160 14.53 -13.33 0.56
CA THR A 160 13.18 -13.60 0.01
C THR A 160 12.08 -12.78 0.66
N SER A 161 12.39 -12.11 1.78
CA SER A 161 11.43 -11.36 2.60
C SER A 161 10.69 -10.28 1.81
N PHE A 162 11.38 -9.59 0.90
CA PHE A 162 10.85 -8.50 0.08
C PHE A 162 10.55 -8.92 -1.37
N GLN A 163 10.91 -10.14 -1.75
CA GLN A 163 10.59 -10.70 -3.07
C GLN A 163 9.08 -10.96 -3.22
N GLY A 164 8.48 -10.35 -4.25
CA GLY A 164 7.04 -10.36 -4.45
C GLY A 164 6.28 -9.28 -3.66
N MET A 165 6.97 -8.31 -3.05
CA MET A 165 6.31 -7.16 -2.42
C MET A 165 5.49 -6.37 -3.47
N ARG A 166 4.49 -5.63 -3.01
CA ARG A 166 3.85 -4.61 -3.85
C ARG A 166 4.69 -3.35 -3.91
N THR A 167 4.85 -2.82 -5.11
CA THR A 167 5.39 -1.50 -5.36
C THR A 167 4.27 -0.45 -5.36
N LEU A 168 4.66 0.82 -5.24
CA LEU A 168 3.80 1.96 -5.50
C LEU A 168 4.57 2.94 -6.36
N ASP A 169 3.98 3.39 -7.46
CA ASP A 169 4.51 4.40 -8.35
C ASP A 169 3.43 5.48 -8.52
N TYR A 170 3.66 6.65 -7.92
CA TYR A 170 2.71 7.75 -7.89
C TYR A 170 3.33 9.03 -8.47
N SER A 171 2.59 9.73 -9.32
CA SER A 171 2.90 11.09 -9.74
C SER A 171 1.64 11.93 -9.95
N SER A 172 1.74 13.23 -9.71
CA SER A 172 0.59 14.15 -9.76
C SER A 172 0.98 15.60 -9.99
N ASN A 173 -0.03 16.43 -10.30
CA ASN A 173 0.10 17.89 -10.37
C ASN A 173 -0.17 18.63 -9.04
N THR A 174 -0.59 17.93 -7.98
CA THR A 174 -0.80 18.46 -6.61
C THR A 174 0.01 17.67 -5.59
N ASP A 175 0.15 18.17 -4.35
CA ASP A 175 1.04 17.63 -3.30
C ASP A 175 0.34 17.34 -1.96
N ASP A 176 -0.96 17.09 -2.00
CA ASP A 176 -1.86 17.01 -0.84
C ASP A 176 -2.90 15.87 -0.95
N MET A 177 -2.69 14.91 -1.85
CA MET A 177 -3.59 13.75 -1.97
C MET A 177 -3.38 12.78 -0.80
N ASP A 178 -4.48 12.33 -0.19
CA ASP A 178 -4.44 11.21 0.77
C ASP A 178 -4.75 9.88 0.07
N LEU A 179 -4.06 8.82 0.47
CA LEU A 179 -4.20 7.48 -0.09
C LEU A 179 -4.38 6.44 1.03
N TYR A 180 -5.37 5.57 0.85
CA TYR A 180 -5.60 4.36 1.62
C TYR A 180 -5.67 3.19 0.64
N LEU A 181 -4.88 2.15 0.86
CA LEU A 181 -4.92 0.90 0.11
C LEU A 181 -4.94 -0.27 1.10
N GLU A 182 -5.90 -1.16 1.00
CA GLU A 182 -5.95 -2.40 1.78
C GLU A 182 -6.29 -3.55 0.85
N ALA A 183 -5.49 -4.61 0.85
CA ALA A 183 -5.75 -5.78 0.03
C ALA A 183 -5.46 -7.05 0.82
N SER A 184 -6.43 -7.98 0.82
CA SER A 184 -6.15 -9.33 1.30
C SER A 184 -5.29 -10.06 0.28
N GLY A 185 -4.23 -10.74 0.73
CA GLY A 185 -3.31 -11.47 -0.14
C GLY A 185 -4.05 -12.43 -1.09
N ARG A 186 -5.12 -13.08 -0.62
CA ARG A 186 -5.96 -13.95 -1.46
C ARG A 186 -6.71 -13.21 -2.57
N ALA A 187 -7.16 -11.98 -2.32
CA ALA A 187 -7.87 -11.17 -3.32
C ALA A 187 -6.97 -10.82 -4.51
N ILE A 188 -5.66 -10.74 -4.27
CA ILE A 188 -4.67 -10.20 -5.21
C ILE A 188 -3.52 -11.17 -5.51
N ASP A 189 -3.63 -12.43 -5.08
CA ASP A 189 -2.62 -13.48 -5.25
C ASP A 189 -1.23 -13.11 -4.67
N ALA A 190 -1.22 -12.52 -3.48
CA ALA A 190 -0.02 -12.18 -2.71
C ALA A 190 0.16 -13.08 -1.48
N LYS A 191 1.40 -13.19 -1.01
CA LYS A 191 1.80 -14.04 0.14
C LYS A 191 1.09 -13.70 1.46
N GLY A 192 0.68 -12.44 1.63
CA GLY A 192 0.04 -11.95 2.84
C GLY A 192 -0.82 -10.72 2.55
N ASP A 193 -1.53 -10.24 3.56
CA ASP A 193 -2.37 -9.06 3.46
C ASP A 193 -1.52 -7.79 3.54
N VAL A 194 -1.94 -6.73 2.84
CA VAL A 194 -1.26 -5.43 2.78
C VAL A 194 -2.21 -4.32 3.16
N LEU A 195 -1.72 -3.38 3.96
CA LEU A 195 -2.34 -2.08 4.23
C LEU A 195 -1.30 -0.99 4.00
N MET A 196 -1.68 0.05 3.27
CA MET A 196 -0.88 1.24 3.05
C MET A 196 -1.74 2.48 3.25
N LEU A 197 -1.21 3.43 4.00
CA LEU A 197 -1.79 4.75 4.23
C LEU A 197 -0.73 5.79 3.86
N ALA A 198 -1.12 6.84 3.16
CA ALA A 198 -0.29 8.01 2.96
C ALA A 198 -1.14 9.27 3.11
N GLU A 199 -0.63 10.24 3.88
CA GLU A 199 -1.24 11.56 4.03
C GLU A 199 -0.36 12.60 3.33
N ASN A 200 -1.00 13.50 2.56
CA ASN A 200 -0.34 14.54 1.77
C ASN A 200 0.80 13.99 0.90
N LEU A 201 0.45 13.11 -0.04
CA LEU A 201 1.39 12.59 -1.03
C LEU A 201 1.95 13.72 -1.89
N PRO A 202 3.28 13.85 -2.02
CA PRO A 202 3.90 14.85 -2.87
C PRO A 202 3.77 14.45 -4.34
N THR A 203 4.12 15.37 -5.25
CA THR A 203 3.99 15.18 -6.71
C THR A 203 4.68 13.95 -7.29
N ARG A 204 5.59 13.31 -6.54
CA ARG A 204 6.20 12.03 -6.86
C ARG A 204 6.40 11.23 -5.57
N PHE A 205 5.89 10.00 -5.53
CA PHE A 205 6.17 9.04 -4.47
C PHE A 205 6.38 7.66 -5.09
N VAL A 206 7.44 6.97 -4.70
CA VAL A 206 7.80 5.64 -5.19
C VAL A 206 8.16 4.74 -4.02
N LEU A 207 7.52 3.59 -3.95
CA LEU A 207 7.92 2.45 -3.14
C LEU A 207 8.32 1.32 -4.10
N SER A 208 9.57 0.88 -4.01
CA SER A 208 10.16 -0.07 -4.96
C SER A 208 11.14 -1.02 -4.30
N LEU A 209 11.46 -2.12 -4.98
CA LEU A 209 12.48 -3.06 -4.57
C LEU A 209 13.84 -2.67 -5.20
N THR A 210 14.92 -2.65 -4.41
CA THR A 210 16.29 -2.42 -4.88
C THR A 210 16.86 -3.66 -5.57
N ASP A 211 18.01 -3.52 -6.21
CA ASP A 211 18.64 -4.63 -6.96
C ASP A 211 19.14 -5.77 -6.06
N ASP A 212 19.40 -5.47 -4.79
CA ASP A 212 19.76 -6.40 -3.71
C ASP A 212 18.57 -6.72 -2.79
N PHE A 213 17.35 -6.58 -3.32
CA PHE A 213 16.11 -7.01 -2.66
C PHE A 213 15.77 -6.30 -1.34
N GLY A 214 16.21 -5.06 -1.16
CA GLY A 214 15.72 -4.13 -0.14
C GLY A 214 14.49 -3.33 -0.59
N MET A 215 13.68 -2.86 0.36
CA MET A 215 12.56 -1.95 0.09
C MET A 215 13.05 -0.50 0.14
N ARG A 216 12.88 0.25 -0.95
CA ARG A 216 13.22 1.67 -1.04
C ARG A 216 11.97 2.53 -1.16
N VAL A 217 11.94 3.58 -0.36
CA VAL A 217 10.98 4.69 -0.47
C VAL A 217 11.72 5.91 -1.04
N ASP A 218 11.10 6.59 -2.00
CA ASP A 218 11.61 7.79 -2.64
C ASP A 218 10.46 8.78 -2.89
N SER A 219 10.64 10.02 -2.51
CA SER A 219 9.58 11.02 -2.46
C SER A 219 10.13 12.41 -2.81
N SER A 220 9.39 13.16 -3.64
CA SER A 220 9.79 14.52 -4.02
C SER A 220 9.50 15.57 -2.94
N GLY A 221 10.00 16.78 -3.18
CA GLY A 221 9.61 17.97 -2.41
C GLY A 221 10.06 17.89 -0.95
N LYS A 222 9.11 17.97 -0.02
CA LYS A 222 9.35 17.86 1.43
C LYS A 222 9.30 16.43 1.95
N GLY A 223 9.01 15.45 1.09
CA GLY A 223 8.70 14.08 1.50
C GLY A 223 7.21 13.91 1.81
N VAL A 224 6.77 12.66 1.92
CA VAL A 224 5.40 12.33 2.33
C VAL A 224 5.20 12.71 3.80
N GLU A 225 4.10 13.40 4.14
CA GLU A 225 3.89 13.88 5.51
C GLU A 225 3.77 12.73 6.48
N ARG A 226 2.93 11.74 6.15
CA ARG A 226 2.84 10.48 6.89
C ARG A 226 2.67 9.32 5.93
N VAL A 227 3.41 8.25 6.17
CA VAL A 227 3.20 6.98 5.49
C VAL A 227 3.12 5.88 6.52
N TYR A 228 2.20 4.95 6.35
CA TYR A 228 2.12 3.74 7.14
C TYR A 228 1.95 2.55 6.20
N VAL A 229 2.83 1.58 6.31
CA VAL A 229 2.76 0.32 5.57
C VAL A 229 2.69 -0.80 6.59
N ARG A 230 1.74 -1.71 6.41
CA ARG A 230 1.62 -2.92 7.18
C ARG A 230 1.47 -4.11 6.26
N GLN A 231 2.20 -5.17 6.56
CA GLN A 231 2.01 -6.47 5.94
C GLN A 231 1.75 -7.51 7.04
N THR A 232 0.79 -8.40 6.84
CA THR A 232 0.43 -9.44 7.81
C THR A 232 0.31 -10.81 7.16
N ASP A 233 0.42 -11.86 7.98
CA ASP A 233 0.27 -13.26 7.56
C ASP A 233 1.22 -13.68 6.43
N VAL A 234 2.49 -13.29 6.50
CA VAL A 234 3.49 -13.59 5.46
C VAL A 234 4.26 -14.85 5.83
N PRO A 235 4.12 -15.95 5.07
CA PRO A 235 4.99 -17.11 5.21
C PRO A 235 6.41 -16.74 4.74
N ALA A 236 7.39 -16.81 5.64
CA ALA A 236 8.78 -16.47 5.34
C ALA A 236 9.57 -17.73 4.94
N THR A 237 9.71 -18.67 5.86
CA THR A 237 10.38 -19.97 5.67
C THR A 237 9.55 -21.09 6.30
N PRO A 238 9.79 -22.38 5.98
CA PRO A 238 9.07 -23.48 6.62
C PRO A 238 9.16 -23.41 8.15
N GLY A 239 8.02 -23.34 8.82
CA GLY A 239 7.97 -23.18 10.28
C GLY A 239 8.13 -21.74 10.77
N VAL A 240 8.24 -20.73 9.91
CA VAL A 240 8.29 -19.32 10.30
C VAL A 240 7.24 -18.51 9.54
N THR A 241 6.36 -17.87 10.28
CA THR A 241 5.37 -16.92 9.74
C THR A 241 5.61 -15.56 10.35
N ILE A 242 5.76 -14.54 9.49
CA ILE A 242 5.74 -13.15 9.92
C ILE A 242 4.27 -12.79 10.14
N GLU A 243 3.87 -12.67 11.39
CA GLU A 243 2.52 -12.26 11.77
C GLU A 243 2.25 -10.83 11.29
N ARG A 244 3.23 -9.94 11.46
CA ARG A 244 3.09 -8.54 11.13
C ARG A 244 4.42 -7.81 10.96
N VAL A 245 4.54 -7.01 9.91
CA VAL A 245 5.56 -5.97 9.76
C VAL A 245 4.85 -4.64 9.62
N GLU A 246 5.29 -3.64 10.36
CA GLU A 246 4.75 -2.27 10.30
C GLU A 246 5.89 -1.28 10.10
N VAL A 247 5.67 -0.31 9.20
CA VAL A 247 6.58 0.79 8.93
C VAL A 247 5.78 2.08 8.97
N VAL A 248 6.21 3.04 9.78
CA VAL A 248 5.63 4.38 9.91
C VAL A 248 6.68 5.40 9.53
N GLY A 249 6.44 6.20 8.50
CA GLY A 249 7.27 7.33 8.11
C GLY A 249 6.58 8.66 8.41
N GLN A 250 7.35 9.69 8.75
CA GLN A 250 6.89 11.08 8.88
C GLN A 250 7.86 12.02 8.17
N ASN A 251 7.34 12.91 7.32
CA ASN A 251 8.13 13.80 6.46
C ASN A 251 9.25 13.06 5.70
N LEU A 252 8.93 11.85 5.22
CA LEU A 252 9.92 10.90 4.70
C LEU A 252 10.24 11.24 3.25
N LYS A 253 11.48 11.64 2.95
CA LYS A 253 11.94 11.87 1.57
C LYS A 253 12.50 10.63 0.91
N GLY A 254 13.19 9.80 1.69
CA GLY A 254 13.70 8.54 1.19
C GLY A 254 14.36 7.75 2.29
N ALA A 255 14.28 6.42 2.16
CA ALA A 255 14.91 5.44 3.02
C ALA A 255 14.94 4.10 2.29
N THR A 256 15.98 3.31 2.55
CA THR A 256 16.07 1.92 2.10
C THR A 256 16.05 1.01 3.33
N ILE A 257 15.32 -0.10 3.22
CA ILE A 257 15.17 -1.12 4.26
C ILE A 257 15.62 -2.45 3.68
N HIS A 258 16.66 -3.06 4.23
CA HIS A 258 17.07 -4.42 3.93
C HIS A 258 16.64 -5.37 5.03
N ILE A 259 16.37 -6.61 4.67
CA ILE A 259 16.28 -7.72 5.61
C ILE A 259 17.42 -8.66 5.26
N TYR A 260 18.11 -9.19 6.26
CA TYR A 260 19.11 -10.24 6.07
C TYR A 260 18.78 -11.41 6.98
N THR A 261 19.21 -12.60 6.57
CA THR A 261 19.18 -13.77 7.44
C THR A 261 20.39 -13.75 8.37
N GLY A 262 20.16 -13.54 9.67
CA GLY A 262 21.16 -13.55 10.72
C GLY A 262 21.53 -14.96 11.22
N PRO A 263 22.51 -15.07 12.15
CA PRO A 263 22.89 -16.36 12.74
C PRO A 263 21.70 -17.04 13.41
N GLY A 264 21.38 -18.28 13.02
CA GLY A 264 20.21 -19.01 13.54
C GLY A 264 18.90 -18.80 12.77
N GLU A 265 18.98 -18.29 11.53
CA GLU A 265 17.82 -18.00 10.65
C GLU A 265 16.90 -16.88 11.13
N PHE A 266 17.42 -16.00 12.00
CA PHE A 266 16.68 -14.87 12.54
C PHE A 266 16.71 -13.67 11.57
N PRO A 267 15.58 -12.96 11.34
CA PRO A 267 15.60 -11.79 10.47
C PRO A 267 16.36 -10.62 11.10
N LEU A 268 17.24 -10.02 10.30
CA LEU A 268 18.05 -8.85 10.60
C LEU A 268 17.56 -7.67 9.75
N ILE A 269 16.83 -6.73 10.32
CA ILE A 269 16.31 -5.57 9.58
C ILE A 269 17.35 -4.44 9.63
N VAL A 270 17.76 -3.95 8.47
CA VAL A 270 18.70 -2.86 8.31
C VAL A 270 18.03 -1.70 7.61
N ILE A 271 18.19 -0.49 8.13
CA ILE A 271 17.67 0.73 7.50
C ILE A 271 18.85 1.64 7.18
N ASP A 272 18.96 2.06 5.92
CA ASP A 272 20.00 2.89 5.34
C ASP A 272 19.44 3.89 4.30
N ASP A 273 20.32 4.70 3.70
CA ASP A 273 20.00 5.74 2.71
C ASP A 273 18.89 6.72 3.10
N ILE A 274 18.75 6.99 4.40
CA ILE A 274 17.72 7.88 4.91
C ILE A 274 18.09 9.32 4.58
N THR A 275 17.30 9.95 3.71
CA THR A 275 17.60 11.31 3.22
C THR A 275 17.05 12.39 4.16
N ASP A 276 15.82 12.22 4.64
CA ASP A 276 15.15 13.17 5.54
C ASP A 276 13.89 12.53 6.15
N GLY A 277 13.49 13.00 7.33
CA GLY A 277 12.28 12.56 8.03
C GLY A 277 12.51 11.66 9.24
N ARG A 278 11.45 10.97 9.66
CA ARG A 278 11.44 9.98 10.74
C ARG A 278 10.88 8.68 10.22
N LEU A 279 11.49 7.56 10.59
CA LEU A 279 11.00 6.22 10.25
C LEU A 279 10.97 5.35 11.50
N VAL A 280 9.87 4.63 11.69
CA VAL A 280 9.70 3.63 12.73
C VAL A 280 9.31 2.32 12.09
N ALA A 281 10.05 1.25 12.39
CA ALA A 281 9.72 -0.08 11.92
C ALA A 281 9.56 -1.05 13.10
N SER A 282 8.64 -2.00 12.96
CA SER A 282 8.43 -3.11 13.90
C SER A 282 8.10 -4.40 13.15
N ALA A 283 8.43 -5.54 13.76
CA ALA A 283 8.16 -6.84 13.17
C ALA A 283 7.82 -7.87 14.27
N GLN A 284 6.80 -8.67 14.00
CA GLN A 284 6.34 -9.75 14.84
C GLN A 284 6.33 -11.03 14.02
N ALA A 285 7.00 -12.05 14.53
CA ALA A 285 7.15 -13.33 13.86
C ALA A 285 6.83 -14.47 14.81
N PHE A 286 6.39 -15.57 14.24
CA PHE A 286 5.97 -16.74 14.95
C PHE A 286 6.66 -17.97 14.35
N VAL A 287 7.19 -18.83 15.21
CA VAL A 287 8.00 -19.99 14.82
C VAL A 287 7.36 -21.28 15.35
N GLU A 288 7.18 -22.24 14.46
CA GLU A 288 6.71 -23.61 14.70
C GLU A 288 7.85 -24.59 14.38
N PRO A 289 8.82 -24.75 15.29
CA PRO A 289 9.98 -25.59 15.04
C PRO A 289 9.62 -27.06 14.79
N GLY A 290 8.44 -27.52 15.22
CA GLY A 290 7.92 -28.85 14.91
C GLY A 290 7.75 -29.16 13.42
N LEU A 291 7.54 -28.14 12.58
CA LEU A 291 7.43 -28.28 11.13
C LEU A 291 8.79 -28.58 10.46
N VAL A 292 9.89 -28.26 11.12
CA VAL A 292 11.26 -28.51 10.63
C VAL A 292 11.90 -29.68 11.40
N TYR A 293 11.65 -29.76 12.70
CA TYR A 293 12.26 -30.72 13.63
C TYR A 293 11.17 -31.41 14.45
N PRO A 294 10.78 -32.65 14.09
CA PRO A 294 9.66 -33.36 14.72
C PRO A 294 9.77 -33.54 16.24
N ILE A 295 10.97 -33.45 16.80
CA ILE A 295 11.24 -33.54 18.25
C ILE A 295 10.54 -32.44 19.05
N PHE A 296 10.22 -31.30 18.43
CA PHE A 296 9.56 -30.18 19.07
C PHE A 296 8.02 -30.24 19.02
N GLY A 297 7.43 -31.26 18.37
CA GLY A 297 5.98 -31.48 18.36
C GLY A 297 5.19 -30.23 17.93
N ASP A 298 4.07 -29.95 18.61
CA ASP A 298 3.21 -28.79 18.32
C ASP A 298 3.69 -27.48 18.98
N MET A 299 4.98 -27.37 19.31
CA MET A 299 5.51 -26.19 20.01
C MET A 299 5.38 -24.94 19.13
N LYS A 300 4.88 -23.87 19.75
CA LYS A 300 4.59 -22.58 19.16
C LYS A 300 5.39 -21.50 19.90
N LEU A 301 6.32 -20.83 19.23
CA LEU A 301 7.16 -19.78 19.81
C LEU A 301 6.86 -18.42 19.18
N GLU A 302 6.45 -17.45 19.98
CA GLU A 302 6.23 -16.08 19.54
C GLU A 302 7.50 -15.24 19.75
N GLY A 303 7.99 -14.63 18.69
CA GLY A 303 9.08 -13.66 18.72
C GLY A 303 8.56 -12.27 18.37
N ARG A 304 8.71 -11.32 19.30
CA ARG A 304 8.41 -9.90 19.04
C ARG A 304 9.70 -9.11 18.96
N ALA A 305 9.92 -8.42 17.85
CA ALA A 305 10.92 -7.36 17.77
C ALA A 305 10.23 -6.01 17.70
N VAL A 306 10.66 -5.09 18.57
CA VAL A 306 10.02 -3.79 18.82
C VAL A 306 11.17 -2.76 18.90
N LEU A 307 10.92 -1.46 19.08
CA LEU A 307 10.77 -0.45 18.03
C LEU A 307 12.16 0.10 17.69
N LEU A 308 12.39 0.48 16.42
CA LEU A 308 13.46 1.43 16.07
C LEU A 308 12.82 2.79 15.81
N ASP A 309 13.10 3.79 16.65
CA ASP A 309 12.75 5.19 16.36
C ASP A 309 13.97 5.91 15.85
N ALA A 310 14.01 6.26 14.58
CA ALA A 310 15.14 6.95 13.98
C ALA A 310 14.69 8.34 13.46
N GLN A 311 15.26 9.40 14.04
CA GLN A 311 14.97 10.80 13.69
C GLN A 311 16.18 11.45 13.02
N PHE A 312 15.93 12.12 11.88
CA PHE A 312 16.99 12.73 11.07
C PHE A 312 16.70 14.20 10.76
N THR A 313 17.75 15.01 10.74
CA THR A 313 17.72 16.37 10.18
C THR A 313 19.03 16.62 9.43
N GLY A 314 19.04 16.44 8.11
CA GLY A 314 20.24 16.57 7.28
C GLY A 314 21.24 15.42 7.46
N ILE A 315 22.55 15.72 7.36
CA ILE A 315 23.65 14.74 7.29
C ILE A 315 23.95 13.94 8.58
N VAL A 316 23.21 14.12 9.67
CA VAL A 316 23.49 13.47 10.97
C VAL A 316 22.20 12.94 11.61
N PRO A 317 22.18 11.66 12.08
CA PRO A 317 21.10 11.14 12.93
C PRO A 317 21.05 11.92 14.23
N THR A 318 19.90 12.50 14.59
CA THR A 318 19.79 13.30 15.81
C THR A 318 19.32 12.48 17.01
N ALA A 319 18.62 11.37 16.78
CA ALA A 319 18.30 10.38 17.80
C ALA A 319 17.95 9.02 17.16
N SER A 320 18.40 7.92 17.79
CA SER A 320 17.92 6.58 17.50
C SER A 320 17.67 5.82 18.79
N SER A 321 16.54 5.10 18.90
CA SER A 321 16.27 4.21 20.03
C SER A 321 15.98 2.78 19.55
N ILE A 322 16.47 1.79 20.29
CA ILE A 322 16.18 0.37 20.09
C ILE A 322 15.46 -0.13 21.34
N GLY A 323 14.34 -0.86 21.19
CA GLY A 323 13.59 -1.36 22.33
C GLY A 323 13.09 -2.80 22.23
N VAL A 324 13.74 -3.73 22.92
CA VAL A 324 13.24 -5.11 23.07
C VAL A 324 12.20 -5.14 24.18
N ASN A 325 11.02 -5.76 23.94
CA ASN A 325 9.94 -5.92 24.93
C ASN A 325 9.39 -4.60 25.55
N GLY A 326 9.33 -3.50 24.79
CA GLY A 326 8.78 -2.24 25.31
C GLY A 326 9.68 -1.51 26.31
N ILE A 327 10.95 -1.91 26.44
CA ILE A 327 11.98 -1.16 27.15
C ILE A 327 12.75 -0.33 26.13
N VAL A 328 12.48 0.97 26.09
CA VAL A 328 13.20 1.95 25.26
C VAL A 328 14.59 2.16 25.85
N THR A 329 15.64 1.96 25.07
CA THR A 329 16.98 2.47 25.41
C THR A 329 17.28 3.70 24.56
N ASP A 330 17.32 4.87 25.20
CA ASP A 330 17.79 6.12 24.61
C ASP A 330 19.30 6.00 24.38
N LEU A 331 19.74 6.01 23.12
CA LEU A 331 21.14 6.20 22.76
C LEU A 331 21.29 7.58 22.13
N SER A 332 21.57 8.58 22.97
CA SER A 332 22.03 9.89 22.50
C SER A 332 23.48 9.76 22.00
N LEU A 333 23.68 9.69 20.68
CA LEU A 333 25.00 9.83 20.09
C LEU A 333 25.25 11.32 19.77
N ILE A 334 26.01 11.98 20.63
CA ILE A 334 26.59 13.31 20.39
C ILE A 334 27.84 13.12 19.51
N GLY A 335 27.95 13.84 18.39
CA GLY A 335 29.21 13.92 17.64
C GLY A 335 29.16 14.81 16.39
N SER A 336 29.91 15.90 16.43
CA SER A 336 30.04 16.95 15.41
C SER A 336 30.94 16.60 14.21
N LEU A 337 30.71 17.29 13.08
CA LEU A 337 31.63 17.62 11.98
C LEU A 337 32.02 16.50 10.99
N THR A 338 31.53 16.59 9.75
CA THR A 338 32.30 16.72 8.48
C THR A 338 31.33 16.74 7.29
N GLY A 339 31.62 17.54 6.26
CA GLY A 339 30.72 17.86 5.16
C GLY A 339 30.88 16.96 3.93
N GLU A 340 30.47 15.70 4.04
CA GLU A 340 30.20 14.79 2.92
C GLU A 340 28.92 13.99 3.22
N PHE A 341 28.24 13.46 2.18
CA PHE A 341 27.07 12.59 2.36
C PHE A 341 27.49 11.33 3.12
N VAL A 342 26.89 11.07 4.28
CA VAL A 342 27.20 9.88 5.11
C VAL A 342 25.95 9.01 5.23
N GLU A 343 26.08 7.76 4.78
CA GLU A 343 25.12 6.66 4.97
C GLU A 343 24.95 6.35 6.46
N THR A 344 23.71 6.25 6.94
CA THR A 344 23.43 5.95 8.36
C THR A 344 22.73 4.60 8.46
N ARG A 345 23.38 3.62 9.10
CA ARG A 345 22.93 2.22 9.13
C ARG A 345 22.41 1.83 10.50
N HIS A 346 21.20 1.30 10.55
CA HIS A 346 20.59 0.74 11.78
C HIS A 346 20.42 -0.77 11.64
N ILE A 347 20.50 -1.54 12.74
CA ILE A 347 20.42 -3.00 12.72
C ILE A 347 19.45 -3.49 13.81
N MET A 348 18.40 -4.23 13.43
CA MET A 348 17.45 -4.89 14.34
C MET A 348 17.55 -6.40 14.17
N VAL A 349 17.61 -7.15 15.28
CA VAL A 349 17.59 -8.62 15.27
C VAL A 349 16.27 -9.11 15.88
N VAL A 350 15.51 -9.91 15.14
CA VAL A 350 14.29 -10.56 15.65
C VAL A 350 14.64 -11.94 16.19
N GLU A 351 14.91 -12.06 17.49
CA GLU A 351 15.40 -13.31 18.07
C GLU A 351 14.48 -13.87 19.18
N PRO A 352 13.80 -15.02 18.95
CA PRO A 352 12.87 -15.61 19.90
C PRO A 352 13.54 -16.22 21.14
N ILE A 353 14.83 -16.59 21.13
CA ILE A 353 15.46 -17.27 22.28
C ILE A 353 15.77 -16.28 23.41
N SER A 354 16.31 -15.10 23.12
CA SER A 354 16.47 -14.01 24.10
C SER A 354 15.13 -13.50 24.57
N THR A 355 14.08 -13.54 23.73
CA THR A 355 12.71 -13.22 24.14
C THR A 355 12.18 -14.26 25.14
N ILE A 356 12.47 -15.56 24.95
CA ILE A 356 12.15 -16.63 25.92
C ILE A 356 12.94 -16.45 27.21
N ILE A 357 14.24 -16.13 27.14
CA ILE A 357 15.07 -15.90 28.33
C ILE A 357 14.61 -14.65 29.07
N ALA A 358 14.33 -13.54 28.37
CA ALA A 358 13.85 -12.29 28.97
C ALA A 358 12.43 -12.42 29.52
N SER A 359 11.52 -13.11 28.82
CA SER A 359 10.15 -13.38 29.31
C SER A 359 10.15 -14.36 30.48
N GLY A 360 11.03 -15.37 30.44
CA GLY A 360 11.24 -16.31 31.54
C GLY A 360 11.84 -15.64 32.78
N LEU A 361 12.84 -14.76 32.59
CA LEU A 361 13.41 -13.95 33.67
C LEU A 361 12.38 -12.95 34.22
N ALA A 362 11.57 -12.32 33.36
CA ALA A 362 10.49 -11.43 33.80
C ALA A 362 9.37 -12.16 34.56
N MET A 363 9.07 -13.43 34.25
CA MET A 363 8.16 -14.26 35.06
C MET A 363 8.74 -14.65 36.43
N ILE A 364 10.06 -14.76 36.54
CA ILE A 364 10.75 -15.17 37.79
C ILE A 364 11.02 -13.97 38.71
N PHE A 365 11.24 -12.78 38.13
CA PHE A 365 11.68 -11.57 38.86
C PHE A 365 10.70 -10.38 38.78
N GLY A 366 9.57 -10.51 38.06
CA GLY A 366 8.52 -9.50 37.92
C GLY A 366 7.37 -9.67 38.90
#